data_AF-A0A8C4XH86-F1
#
_entry.id   AF-A0A8C4XH86-F1
#
_cell.length_a   1.000
_cell.length_b   1.000
_cell.length_c   1.000
_cell.angle_alpha   90.00
_cell.angle_beta   90.00
_cell.angle_gamma   90.00
#
_symmetry.space_group_name_H-M   'P 1'
#
loop_
_entity.id
_entity.type
_entity.pdbx_description
1 polymer ?
#
loop_
_entity_poly.entity_id
_entity_poly.type
_entity_poly.pdbx_seq_one_letter_code
_entity_poly.pdbx_strand_id
1 'polypeptide(L)'
;MQHPSYIYITQSSNDRRAVPEQIHGCQILETVYKHSCGGLPPVRMALEKILAVCHGVMYKQLAAWMLHGLLLDQSEEFFVKQGPSAGGGSAPLEEDDEDLGIGGLTGKQLRELQDLRLIEEENMLAPSLQQFSLRAEMLPSYIPVRVAEKILFVGESVQMFENQNQNPSRSGSILKHQEDLFAAEFNHLKQQPLFSLVDFENLIDGIRSTVAEHLWTLMVEEADLLGQLKIIKDFYLLGRGELFQVFIDHAQLMLKTPPTAVTEHDVNVAFQQSAHKVLLDDDNLLPLLHLTIDYQSKETKGTNRENVTPPRDVSPRDVPPSGWAALGLIYKVQWPLHILFTPAVLEK
;
A
#
# COMPACT_ATOMS: atom_id res chain seq x y z
N MET A 1 -5.27 -9.96 -26.92
CA MET A 1 -3.82 -9.63 -26.95
C MET A 1 -3.62 -8.47 -27.89
N GLN A 2 -3.68 -7.24 -27.38
CA GLN A 2 -3.18 -6.06 -28.10
C GLN A 2 -1.68 -5.99 -27.80
N HIS A 3 -0.85 -5.92 -28.83
CA HIS A 3 0.57 -5.68 -28.66
C HIS A 3 0.77 -4.23 -28.19
N PRO A 4 1.68 -3.96 -27.22
CA PRO A 4 2.01 -2.60 -26.84
C PRO A 4 2.46 -1.82 -28.08
N SER A 5 1.91 -0.62 -28.25
CA SER A 5 2.24 0.26 -29.37
C SER A 5 3.53 1.00 -29.04
N TYR A 6 4.50 0.91 -29.93
CA TYR A 6 5.81 1.53 -29.77
C TYR A 6 6.04 2.58 -30.85
N ILE A 7 6.63 3.70 -30.46
CA ILE A 7 7.11 4.72 -31.39
C ILE A 7 8.62 4.60 -31.48
N TYR A 8 9.13 4.46 -32.69
CA TYR A 8 10.56 4.47 -32.98
C TYR A 8 10.97 5.89 -33.35
N ILE A 9 11.84 6.51 -32.54
CA ILE A 9 12.41 7.83 -32.86
C ILE A 9 13.86 7.62 -33.28
N THR A 10 14.20 8.09 -34.48
CA THR A 10 15.59 8.10 -34.98
C THR A 10 16.21 9.46 -34.67
N GLN A 11 17.26 9.48 -33.85
CA GLN A 11 18.06 10.69 -33.68
C GLN A 11 18.86 10.96 -34.95
N SER A 12 18.75 12.18 -35.50
CA SER A 12 19.58 12.66 -36.62
C SER A 12 21.00 13.00 -36.14
N SER A 13 21.69 12.03 -35.54
CA SER A 13 23.13 12.08 -35.34
C SER A 13 23.79 11.48 -36.57
N ASN A 14 24.90 12.06 -37.03
CA ASN A 14 25.62 11.72 -38.27
C ASN A 14 26.24 10.30 -38.27
N ASP A 15 25.78 9.43 -37.38
CA ASP A 15 26.27 8.08 -37.12
C ASP A 15 25.27 7.07 -37.71
N ARG A 16 25.68 6.40 -38.79
CA ARG A 16 24.85 5.43 -39.54
C ARG A 16 24.57 4.13 -38.76
N ARG A 17 24.71 4.15 -37.43
CA ARG A 17 24.54 3.01 -36.50
C ARG A 17 23.63 3.30 -35.30
N ALA A 18 22.88 4.40 -35.29
CA ALA A 18 21.91 4.66 -34.22
C ALA A 18 20.76 3.63 -34.29
N VAL A 19 20.67 2.75 -33.29
CA VAL A 19 19.53 1.85 -33.09
C VAL A 19 18.34 2.72 -32.70
N PRO A 20 17.17 2.60 -33.34
CA PRO A 20 16.01 3.37 -32.96
C PRO A 20 15.59 3.01 -31.53
N GLU A 21 15.53 4.01 -30.66
CA GLU A 21 15.01 3.82 -29.31
C GLU A 21 13.52 3.52 -29.38
N GLN A 22 13.13 2.43 -28.75
CA GLN A 22 11.76 1.97 -28.65
C GLN A 22 11.11 2.71 -27.47
N ILE A 23 10.33 3.75 -27.76
CA ILE A 23 9.73 4.62 -26.75
C ILE A 23 8.26 4.22 -26.56
N HIS A 24 7.82 4.17 -25.29
CA HIS A 24 6.50 3.68 -24.91
C HIS A 24 5.86 4.52 -23.78
N GLY A 25 4.53 4.59 -23.76
CA GLY A 25 3.76 5.22 -22.70
C GLY A 25 4.19 6.66 -22.37
N CYS A 26 4.33 6.96 -21.08
CA CYS A 26 4.74 8.28 -20.60
C CYS A 26 6.17 8.69 -21.02
N GLN A 27 7.02 7.78 -21.51
CA GLN A 27 8.34 8.15 -22.07
C GLN A 27 8.21 8.98 -23.36
N ILE A 28 7.06 8.87 -24.04
CA ILE A 28 6.73 9.73 -25.18
C ILE A 28 6.63 11.20 -24.71
N LEU A 29 5.99 11.43 -23.55
CA LEU A 29 5.88 12.76 -22.96
C LEU A 29 7.27 13.33 -22.62
N GLU A 30 8.11 12.52 -21.98
CA GLU A 30 9.49 12.86 -21.63
C GLU A 30 10.30 13.28 -22.87
N THR A 31 10.20 12.50 -23.94
CA THR A 31 10.97 12.72 -25.17
C THR A 31 10.50 13.99 -25.87
N VAL A 32 9.18 14.16 -26.05
CA VAL A 32 8.62 15.36 -26.69
C VAL A 32 8.94 16.62 -25.87
N TYR A 33 8.89 16.52 -24.54
CA TYR A 33 9.26 17.62 -23.64
C TYR A 33 10.74 18.02 -23.80
N LYS A 34 11.67 17.05 -23.73
CA LYS A 34 13.11 17.34 -23.91
C LYS A 34 13.41 18.00 -25.26
N HIS A 35 12.76 17.54 -26.33
CA HIS A 35 12.91 18.13 -27.66
C HIS A 35 12.23 19.49 -27.80
N SER A 36 11.17 19.79 -27.04
CA SER A 36 10.52 21.11 -27.08
C SER A 36 11.34 22.20 -26.36
N CYS A 37 12.20 21.81 -25.40
CA CYS A 37 13.10 22.73 -24.72
C CYS A 37 14.19 23.33 -25.63
N GLY A 38 14.46 22.73 -26.80
CA GLY A 38 15.49 23.17 -27.74
C GLY A 38 14.96 23.44 -29.16
N GLY A 39 15.68 24.27 -29.92
CA GLY A 39 15.46 24.42 -31.36
C GLY A 39 14.79 25.71 -31.82
N LEU A 40 14.48 25.75 -33.12
CA LEU A 40 13.89 26.93 -33.77
C LEU A 40 12.45 27.15 -33.27
N PRO A 41 11.99 28.40 -33.08
CA PRO A 41 10.65 28.69 -32.55
C PRO A 41 9.49 27.95 -33.24
N PRO A 42 9.46 27.79 -34.59
CA PRO A 42 8.39 27.03 -35.24
C PRO A 42 8.36 25.54 -34.87
N VAL A 43 9.53 24.93 -34.66
CA VAL A 43 9.66 23.52 -34.27
C VAL A 43 9.21 23.34 -32.82
N ARG A 44 9.67 24.22 -31.93
CA ARG A 44 9.24 24.25 -30.53
C ARG A 44 7.72 24.35 -30.42
N MET A 45 7.09 25.30 -31.13
CA MET A 45 5.64 25.46 -31.13
C MET A 45 4.89 24.21 -31.64
N ALA A 46 5.46 23.49 -32.61
CA ALA A 46 4.88 22.24 -33.10
C ALA A 46 4.98 21.13 -32.04
N LEU A 47 6.12 21.00 -31.37
CA LEU A 47 6.34 20.01 -30.31
C LEU A 47 5.49 20.31 -29.06
N GLU A 48 5.33 21.58 -28.68
CA GLU A 48 4.44 21.99 -27.58
C GLU A 48 2.99 21.60 -27.86
N LYS A 49 2.52 21.72 -29.11
CA LYS A 49 1.17 21.26 -29.50
C LYS A 49 1.02 19.74 -29.40
N ILE A 50 2.04 18.99 -29.83
CA ILE A 50 2.05 17.52 -29.69
C ILE A 50 2.03 17.14 -28.21
N LEU A 51 2.86 17.79 -27.40
CA LEU A 51 2.95 17.56 -25.97
C LEU A 51 1.60 17.81 -25.28
N ALA A 52 0.91 18.90 -25.61
CA ALA A 52 -0.41 19.21 -25.06
C ALA A 52 -1.45 18.12 -25.36
N VAL A 53 -1.45 17.56 -26.58
CA VAL A 53 -2.33 16.44 -26.95
C VAL A 53 -1.99 15.19 -26.14
N CYS A 54 -0.70 14.89 -25.95
CA CYS A 54 -0.26 13.76 -25.14
C CYS A 54 -0.60 13.94 -23.64
N HIS A 55 -0.42 15.14 -23.07
CA HIS A 55 -0.88 15.45 -21.71
C HIS A 55 -2.38 15.25 -21.54
N GLY A 56 -3.18 15.46 -22.59
CA GLY A 56 -4.61 15.17 -22.57
C GLY A 56 -4.95 13.70 -22.29
N VAL A 57 -4.06 12.75 -22.63
CA VAL A 57 -4.19 11.33 -22.27
C VAL A 57 -3.80 11.13 -20.80
N MET A 58 -2.67 11.71 -20.38
CA MET A 58 -2.21 11.67 -18.99
C MET A 58 -3.26 12.22 -18.01
N TYR A 59 -3.87 13.38 -18.29
CA TYR A 59 -4.93 13.96 -17.46
C TYR A 59 -6.17 13.07 -17.38
N LYS A 60 -6.49 12.32 -18.46
CA LYS A 60 -7.60 11.38 -18.44
C LYS A 60 -7.31 10.18 -17.53
N GLN A 61 -6.09 9.64 -17.57
CA GLN A 61 -5.66 8.58 -16.67
C GLN A 61 -5.63 9.07 -15.22
N LEU A 62 -5.12 10.28 -14.98
CA LEU A 62 -5.10 10.91 -13.66
C LEU A 62 -6.51 11.12 -13.09
N ALA A 63 -7.44 11.64 -13.89
CA ALA A 63 -8.82 11.83 -13.44
C ALA A 63 -9.49 10.48 -13.11
N ALA A 64 -9.30 9.44 -13.93
CA ALA A 64 -9.85 8.12 -13.65
C ALA A 64 -9.28 7.52 -12.34
N TRP A 65 -7.97 7.67 -12.13
CA TRP A 65 -7.29 7.17 -10.94
C TRP A 65 -7.65 7.97 -9.68
N MET A 66 -7.49 9.29 -9.72
CA MET A 66 -7.62 10.15 -8.54
C MET A 66 -9.06 10.48 -8.16
N LEU A 67 -10.02 10.41 -9.10
CA LEU A 67 -11.42 10.70 -8.80
C LEU A 67 -12.27 9.45 -8.60
N HIS A 68 -11.85 8.30 -9.15
CA HIS A 68 -12.65 7.08 -9.13
C HIS A 68 -11.87 5.83 -8.69
N GLY A 69 -10.57 5.94 -8.40
CA GLY A 69 -9.75 4.78 -8.04
C GLY A 69 -9.57 3.77 -9.17
N LEU A 70 -9.81 4.17 -10.42
CA LEU A 70 -9.79 3.28 -11.58
C LEU A 70 -8.45 3.36 -12.32
N LEU A 71 -7.67 2.29 -12.25
CA LEU A 71 -6.42 2.15 -13.00
C LEU A 71 -6.69 1.58 -14.40
N LEU A 72 -6.92 2.47 -15.38
CA LEU A 72 -7.17 2.09 -16.78
C LEU A 72 -5.86 2.02 -17.58
N ASP A 73 -5.03 1.01 -17.32
CA ASP A 73 -3.67 0.88 -17.89
C ASP A 73 -3.37 -0.49 -18.50
N GLN A 74 -4.14 -0.89 -19.52
CA GLN A 74 -3.98 -2.20 -20.18
C GLN A 74 -2.62 -2.39 -20.87
N SER A 75 -1.99 -1.30 -21.30
CA SER A 75 -0.75 -1.29 -22.06
C SER A 75 0.48 -1.01 -21.20
N GLU A 76 0.34 -0.83 -19.88
CA GLU A 76 1.44 -0.50 -18.98
C GLU A 76 2.15 0.83 -19.30
N GLU A 77 1.36 1.85 -19.63
CA GLU A 77 1.83 3.16 -20.10
C GLU A 77 1.86 4.22 -18.98
N PHE A 78 1.12 4.00 -17.89
CA PHE A 78 1.01 4.93 -16.77
C PHE A 78 2.12 4.71 -15.74
N PHE A 79 2.45 5.77 -14.98
CA PHE A 79 3.48 5.71 -13.94
C PHE A 79 2.99 5.17 -12.60
N VAL A 80 1.69 4.86 -12.46
CA VAL A 80 1.17 4.06 -11.34
C VAL A 80 0.91 2.66 -11.86
N LYS A 81 1.39 1.64 -11.13
CA LYS A 81 1.15 0.23 -11.43
C LYS A 81 0.51 -0.47 -10.24
N GLN A 82 -0.31 -1.46 -10.54
CA GLN A 82 -0.77 -2.41 -9.54
C GLN A 82 0.35 -3.41 -9.26
N GLY A 83 0.72 -3.57 -7.99
CA GLY A 83 1.65 -4.58 -7.51
C GLY A 83 1.08 -5.99 -7.67
N PRO A 84 1.93 -7.03 -7.59
CA PRO A 84 1.46 -8.41 -7.68
C PRO A 84 0.43 -8.64 -6.57
N SER A 85 -0.81 -8.95 -6.97
CA SER A 85 -1.84 -9.39 -6.03
C SER A 85 -1.38 -10.71 -5.43
N ALA A 86 -0.81 -10.68 -4.21
CA ALA A 86 -0.37 -11.83 -3.41
C ALA A 86 -0.05 -13.08 -4.26
N GLY A 87 1.03 -13.00 -5.04
CA GLY A 87 1.35 -14.04 -6.02
C GLY A 87 2.44 -13.66 -7.01
N GLY A 88 3.65 -13.30 -6.53
CA GLY A 88 4.85 -13.37 -7.36
C GLY A 88 5.89 -12.27 -7.14
N GLY A 89 7.02 -12.69 -6.54
CA GLY A 89 8.40 -12.31 -6.93
C GLY A 89 8.85 -10.86 -6.71
N SER A 90 9.64 -10.66 -5.65
CA SER A 90 10.37 -9.42 -5.34
C SER A 90 11.58 -9.19 -6.27
N ALA A 91 11.87 -7.91 -6.54
CA ALA A 91 13.16 -7.45 -7.05
C ALA A 91 13.60 -6.20 -6.25
N PRO A 92 14.87 -6.09 -5.82
CA PRO A 92 15.34 -5.00 -4.96
C PRO A 92 15.88 -3.83 -5.79
N LEU A 93 15.61 -2.58 -5.38
CA LEU A 93 16.29 -1.40 -5.93
C LEU A 93 16.54 -0.30 -4.88
N GLU A 94 17.67 0.37 -5.10
CA GLU A 94 18.57 1.10 -4.21
C GLU A 94 18.02 2.42 -3.60
N GLU A 95 18.66 2.82 -2.49
CA GLU A 95 18.38 3.99 -1.65
C GLU A 95 19.06 5.26 -2.20
N ASP A 96 18.34 6.37 -2.25
CA ASP A 96 18.93 7.71 -2.29
C ASP A 96 18.10 8.64 -1.37
N ASP A 97 18.79 9.29 -0.44
CA ASP A 97 18.24 10.03 0.70
C ASP A 97 18.18 11.54 0.42
N GLU A 98 16.99 12.13 0.40
CA GLU A 98 16.80 13.55 0.72
C GLU A 98 15.62 13.74 1.68
N ASP A 99 15.97 14.09 2.92
CA ASP A 99 15.07 14.44 4.03
C ASP A 99 14.53 15.86 3.83
N LEU A 100 13.23 15.98 3.57
CA LEU A 100 12.50 17.25 3.62
C LEU A 100 11.42 17.16 4.69
N GLY A 101 11.84 17.47 5.92
CA GLY A 101 10.98 17.56 7.09
C GLY A 101 9.87 18.59 6.93
N ILE A 102 8.63 18.11 6.78
CA ILE A 102 7.40 18.79 7.23
C ILE A 102 6.42 17.74 7.77
N GLY A 103 6.26 17.70 9.10
CA GLY A 103 5.03 17.34 9.80
C GLY A 103 4.38 15.97 9.58
N GLY A 104 4.95 14.91 10.19
CA GLY A 104 4.23 13.69 10.56
C GLY A 104 4.25 12.58 9.50
N LEU A 105 5.19 11.63 9.67
CA LEU A 105 5.58 10.51 8.80
C LEU A 105 6.47 10.92 7.61
N THR A 106 7.72 10.46 7.66
CA THR A 106 8.70 10.61 6.57
C THR A 106 8.41 9.60 5.46
N GLY A 107 8.76 9.93 4.20
CA GLY A 107 8.66 8.98 3.08
C GLY A 107 9.44 7.68 3.32
N LYS A 108 10.52 7.75 4.12
CA LYS A 108 11.24 6.58 4.64
C LYS A 108 10.38 5.69 5.54
N GLN A 109 9.65 6.27 6.49
CA GLN A 109 8.74 5.47 7.34
C GLN A 109 7.62 4.82 6.53
N LEU A 110 7.13 5.48 5.47
CA LEU A 110 6.13 4.89 4.57
C LEU A 110 6.72 3.74 3.73
N ARG A 111 7.96 3.91 3.25
CA ARG A 111 8.68 2.90 2.46
C ARG A 111 9.16 1.72 3.30
N GLU A 112 9.64 1.94 4.52
CA GLU A 112 9.94 0.88 5.50
C GLU A 112 8.67 0.09 5.86
N LEU A 113 7.51 0.74 5.97
CA LEU A 113 6.23 0.05 6.14
C LEU A 113 5.80 -0.75 4.91
N GLN A 114 6.16 -0.31 3.70
CA GLN A 114 5.93 -1.05 2.45
C GLN A 114 6.92 -2.22 2.28
N ASP A 115 8.18 -2.04 2.65
CA ASP A 115 9.25 -3.05 2.53
C ASP A 115 9.12 -4.15 3.59
N LEU A 116 8.66 -3.82 4.81
CA LEU A 116 8.34 -4.85 5.82
C LEU A 116 7.10 -5.67 5.45
N ARG A 117 6.11 -5.07 4.77
CA ARG A 117 4.95 -5.81 4.22
C ARG A 117 5.36 -6.86 3.18
N LEU A 118 6.45 -6.65 2.45
CA LEU A 118 6.93 -7.60 1.43
C LEU A 118 7.54 -8.90 2.02
N ILE A 119 7.87 -8.92 3.31
CA ILE A 119 8.58 -10.06 3.93
C ILE A 119 7.64 -11.02 4.68
N GLU A 120 6.47 -10.55 5.16
CA GLU A 120 5.68 -11.28 6.17
C GLU A 120 4.23 -11.64 5.74
N GLU A 121 3.76 -11.21 4.56
CA GLU A 121 2.39 -11.49 4.08
C GLU A 121 2.09 -12.97 3.74
N GLU A 122 3.03 -13.91 3.94
CA GLU A 122 2.76 -15.34 3.74
C GLU A 122 1.77 -15.92 4.77
N ASN A 123 1.51 -15.24 5.90
CA ASN A 123 0.53 -15.65 6.89
C ASN A 123 -0.22 -14.44 7.44
N MET A 124 -1.43 -14.17 6.95
CA MET A 124 -2.63 -13.84 7.75
C MET A 124 -3.74 -13.24 6.86
N LEU A 125 -4.98 -13.52 7.25
CA LEU A 125 -6.26 -13.30 6.56
C LEU A 125 -6.68 -11.82 6.35
N ALA A 126 -5.77 -10.95 5.90
CA ALA A 126 -6.17 -9.64 5.39
C ALA A 126 -6.72 -9.80 3.95
N PRO A 127 -7.93 -9.31 3.62
CA PRO A 127 -8.38 -9.28 2.24
C PRO A 127 -7.35 -8.52 1.41
N SER A 128 -6.85 -9.14 0.35
CA SER A 128 -5.76 -8.67 -0.51
C SER A 128 -5.95 -7.19 -0.85
N LEU A 129 -5.30 -6.30 -0.11
CA LEU A 129 -5.23 -4.89 -0.47
C LEU A 129 -4.46 -4.88 -1.79
N GLN A 130 -5.08 -4.38 -2.84
CA GLN A 130 -4.38 -4.17 -4.10
C GLN A 130 -3.27 -3.17 -3.82
N GLN A 131 -2.04 -3.66 -3.78
CA GLN A 131 -0.88 -2.80 -3.57
C GLN A 131 -0.67 -1.99 -4.84
N PHE A 132 -0.42 -0.69 -4.74
CA PHE A 132 -0.02 0.14 -5.87
C PHE A 132 1.39 0.67 -5.64
N SER A 133 2.10 0.97 -6.71
CA SER A 133 3.46 1.52 -6.63
C SER A 133 3.76 2.39 -7.85
N LEU A 134 4.81 3.20 -7.74
CA LEU A 134 5.30 4.00 -8.86
C LEU A 134 6.16 3.15 -9.81
N ARG A 135 5.99 3.40 -11.11
CA ARG A 135 6.84 2.90 -12.19
C ARG A 135 7.78 4.04 -12.59
N ALA A 136 8.96 4.08 -11.97
CA ALA A 136 9.92 5.19 -12.11
C ALA A 136 10.31 5.45 -13.57
N GLU A 137 10.43 4.39 -14.38
CA GLU A 137 10.77 4.47 -15.81
C GLU A 137 9.67 5.08 -16.69
N MET A 138 8.44 5.21 -16.18
CA MET A 138 7.31 5.89 -16.83
C MET A 138 7.02 7.26 -16.23
N LEU A 139 7.73 7.72 -15.21
CA LEU A 139 7.51 9.04 -14.64
C LEU A 139 8.25 10.11 -15.48
N PRO A 140 7.55 11.07 -16.13
CA PRO A 140 8.23 12.16 -16.83
C PRO A 140 9.05 13.01 -15.84
N SER A 141 10.30 13.33 -16.17
CA SER A 141 11.26 13.97 -15.26
C SER A 141 10.89 15.39 -14.84
N TYR A 142 10.04 16.06 -15.62
CA TYR A 142 9.50 17.37 -15.28
C TYR A 142 8.33 17.30 -14.26
N ILE A 143 7.90 16.09 -13.87
CA ILE A 143 6.98 15.85 -12.76
C ILE A 143 7.81 15.31 -11.60
N PRO A 144 7.97 16.08 -10.51
CA PRO A 144 8.73 15.62 -9.35
C PRO A 144 8.14 14.35 -8.73
N VAL A 145 8.99 13.43 -8.27
CA VAL A 145 8.57 12.19 -7.58
C VAL A 145 7.62 12.48 -6.43
N ARG A 146 7.89 13.54 -5.65
CA ARG A 146 7.01 14.02 -4.56
C ARG A 146 5.56 14.32 -5.01
N VAL A 147 5.33 14.69 -6.27
CA VAL A 147 3.97 14.91 -6.81
C VAL A 147 3.35 13.57 -7.23
N ALA A 148 4.15 12.67 -7.81
CA ALA A 148 3.70 11.31 -8.14
C ALA A 148 3.27 10.52 -6.89
N GLU A 149 3.98 10.67 -5.77
CA GLU A 149 3.59 10.08 -4.47
C GLU A 149 2.24 10.60 -3.98
N LYS A 150 1.95 11.90 -4.13
CA LYS A 150 0.63 12.47 -3.81
C LYS A 150 -0.47 11.83 -4.68
N ILE A 151 -0.20 11.62 -5.97
CA ILE A 151 -1.13 10.98 -6.92
C ILE A 151 -1.39 9.51 -6.54
N LEU A 152 -0.33 8.79 -6.17
CA LEU A 152 -0.43 7.41 -5.69
C LEU A 152 -1.32 7.35 -4.44
N PHE A 153 -0.99 8.12 -3.41
CA PHE A 153 -1.75 8.20 -2.16
C PHE A 153 -3.24 8.49 -2.38
N VAL A 154 -3.54 9.51 -3.21
CA VAL A 154 -4.93 9.89 -3.50
C VAL A 154 -5.70 8.73 -4.12
N GLY A 155 -5.17 8.13 -5.19
CA GLY A 155 -5.90 7.07 -5.87
C GLY A 155 -5.99 5.79 -5.04
N GLU A 156 -4.97 5.43 -4.26
CA GLU A 156 -5.05 4.31 -3.30
C GLU A 156 -6.18 4.53 -2.28
N SER A 157 -6.29 5.75 -1.76
CA SER A 157 -7.32 6.13 -0.79
C SER A 157 -8.73 6.05 -1.39
N VAL A 158 -8.91 6.57 -2.62
CA VAL A 158 -10.19 6.54 -3.33
C VAL A 158 -10.57 5.10 -3.69
N GLN A 159 -9.63 4.34 -4.24
CA GLN A 159 -9.82 2.92 -4.56
C GLN A 159 -10.28 2.15 -3.32
N MET A 160 -9.54 2.29 -2.21
CA MET A 160 -9.83 1.59 -0.96
C MET A 160 -11.24 1.90 -0.45
N PHE A 161 -11.68 3.16 -0.58
CA PHE A 161 -13.01 3.59 -0.19
C PHE A 161 -14.09 2.97 -1.08
N GLU A 162 -13.90 2.99 -2.40
CA GLU A 162 -14.82 2.42 -3.38
C GLU A 162 -14.99 0.89 -3.23
N ASN A 163 -13.91 0.16 -2.97
CA ASN A 163 -13.99 -1.29 -2.74
C ASN A 163 -14.83 -1.68 -1.51
N GLN A 164 -14.92 -0.80 -0.51
CA GLN A 164 -15.66 -1.04 0.74
C GLN A 164 -17.11 -0.52 0.69
N ASN A 165 -17.46 0.22 -0.37
CA ASN A 165 -18.79 0.81 -0.60
C ASN A 165 -19.88 -0.24 -0.93
N GLN A 166 -19.55 -1.54 -0.90
CA GLN A 166 -20.54 -2.63 -0.97
C GLN A 166 -21.40 -2.73 0.32
N ASN A 167 -21.03 -2.02 1.40
CA ASN A 167 -21.88 -1.84 2.57
C ASN A 167 -22.84 -0.66 2.36
N PRO A 168 -24.18 -0.88 2.30
CA PRO A 168 -25.17 0.14 1.95
C PRO A 168 -25.23 1.33 2.91
N SER A 169 -24.68 1.19 4.12
CA SER A 169 -24.62 2.22 5.16
C SER A 169 -23.67 3.38 4.86
N ARG A 170 -22.73 3.22 3.91
CA ARG A 170 -21.61 4.16 3.67
C ARG A 170 -21.62 4.75 2.26
N SER A 171 -22.80 4.92 1.69
CA SER A 171 -23.00 5.43 0.33
C SER A 171 -22.45 6.86 0.18
N GLY A 172 -21.33 7.01 -0.52
CA GLY A 172 -20.72 8.29 -0.84
C GLY A 172 -19.32 8.12 -1.42
N SER A 173 -18.80 9.17 -2.07
CA SER A 173 -17.39 9.24 -2.48
C SER A 173 -16.57 9.89 -1.38
N ILE A 174 -15.31 9.49 -1.22
CA ILE A 174 -14.35 10.16 -0.33
C ILE A 174 -14.12 11.63 -0.72
N LEU A 175 -14.41 11.98 -1.97
CA LEU A 175 -14.36 13.33 -2.51
C LEU A 175 -15.67 14.11 -2.34
N LYS A 176 -16.70 13.50 -1.72
CA LYS A 176 -18.02 14.08 -1.46
C LYS A 176 -18.65 14.65 -2.75
N HIS A 177 -18.88 15.97 -2.80
CA HIS A 177 -19.46 16.69 -3.92
C HIS A 177 -18.41 17.46 -4.74
N GLN A 178 -17.11 17.26 -4.46
CA GLN A 178 -16.03 17.99 -5.14
C GLN A 178 -15.53 17.27 -6.41
N GLU A 179 -16.03 16.08 -6.72
CA GLU A 179 -15.66 15.34 -7.93
C GLU A 179 -15.86 16.15 -9.20
N ASP A 180 -17.01 16.79 -9.35
CA ASP A 180 -17.33 17.62 -10.52
C ASP A 180 -16.39 18.83 -10.63
N LEU A 181 -15.99 19.41 -9.49
CA LEU A 181 -15.05 20.52 -9.44
C LEU A 181 -13.67 20.09 -9.92
N PHE A 182 -13.13 19.00 -9.36
CA PHE A 182 -11.82 18.49 -9.76
C PHE A 182 -11.81 17.97 -11.19
N ALA A 183 -12.91 17.37 -11.65
CA ALA A 183 -13.07 16.99 -13.06
C ALA A 183 -13.05 18.22 -13.99
N ALA A 184 -13.68 19.33 -13.58
CA ALA A 184 -13.60 20.58 -14.32
C ALA A 184 -12.18 21.17 -14.34
N GLU A 185 -11.44 21.09 -13.23
CA GLU A 185 -10.05 21.55 -13.16
C GLU A 185 -9.09 20.70 -14.01
N PHE A 186 -9.22 19.37 -14.01
CA PHE A 186 -8.48 18.51 -14.94
C PHE A 186 -8.79 18.87 -16.41
N ASN A 187 -10.06 19.14 -16.73
CA ASN A 187 -10.45 19.58 -18.07
C ASN A 187 -9.86 20.95 -18.41
N HIS A 188 -9.77 21.86 -17.43
CA HIS A 188 -9.13 23.15 -17.62
C HIS A 188 -7.64 23.03 -17.92
N LEU A 189 -6.89 22.23 -17.15
CA LEU A 189 -5.47 21.97 -17.39
C LEU A 189 -5.23 21.31 -18.75
N LYS A 190 -6.11 20.39 -19.16
CA LYS A 190 -6.06 19.74 -20.47
C LYS A 190 -6.22 20.71 -21.64
N GLN A 191 -6.91 21.84 -21.45
CA GLN A 191 -7.09 22.86 -22.49
C GLN A 191 -5.91 23.83 -22.60
N GLN A 192 -4.98 23.81 -21.64
CA GLN A 192 -3.84 24.72 -21.67
C GLN A 192 -2.85 24.33 -22.77
N PRO A 193 -2.32 25.31 -23.53
CA PRO A 193 -1.38 25.04 -24.62
C PRO A 193 0.01 24.66 -24.12
N LEU A 194 0.34 24.99 -22.87
CA LEU A 194 1.62 24.73 -22.22
C LEU A 194 1.38 24.07 -20.88
N PHE A 195 2.24 23.12 -20.53
CA PHE A 195 2.22 22.49 -19.22
C PHE A 195 2.80 23.41 -18.15
N SER A 196 2.01 23.66 -17.10
CA SER A 196 2.41 24.42 -15.92
C SER A 196 2.51 23.46 -14.74
N LEU A 197 3.73 23.21 -14.26
CA LEU A 197 3.94 22.36 -13.09
C LEU A 197 3.25 22.94 -11.84
N VAL A 198 3.21 24.26 -11.72
CA VAL A 198 2.59 24.95 -10.56
C VAL A 198 1.09 24.71 -10.55
N ASP A 199 0.40 24.92 -11.67
CA ASP A 199 -1.05 24.74 -11.74
C ASP A 199 -1.43 23.26 -11.62
N PHE A 200 -0.62 22.38 -12.23
CA PHE A 200 -0.76 20.94 -12.06
C PHE A 200 -0.65 20.54 -10.60
N GLU A 201 0.42 20.95 -9.92
CA GLU A 201 0.65 20.58 -8.53
C GLU A 201 -0.42 21.14 -7.60
N ASN A 202 -0.87 22.39 -7.81
CA ASN A 202 -1.95 22.99 -7.02
C ASN A 202 -3.24 22.15 -7.08
N LEU A 203 -3.60 21.63 -8.26
CA LEU A 203 -4.73 20.72 -8.40
C LEU A 203 -4.51 19.42 -7.61
N ILE A 204 -3.34 18.79 -7.76
CA ILE A 204 -3.01 17.56 -7.02
C ILE A 204 -3.07 17.80 -5.51
N ASP A 205 -2.56 18.93 -5.03
CA ASP A 205 -2.59 19.31 -3.62
C ASP A 205 -4.00 19.58 -3.10
N GLY A 206 -4.86 20.18 -3.91
CA GLY A 206 -6.28 20.35 -3.61
C GLY A 206 -6.97 19.00 -3.38
N ILE A 207 -6.84 18.08 -4.33
CA ILE A 207 -7.44 16.74 -4.24
C ILE A 207 -6.88 15.98 -3.03
N ARG A 208 -5.56 15.98 -2.85
CA ARG A 208 -4.89 15.32 -1.72
C ARG A 208 -5.38 15.84 -0.37
N SER A 209 -5.55 17.16 -0.24
CA SER A 209 -6.00 17.76 1.01
C SER A 209 -7.44 17.39 1.34
N THR A 210 -8.34 17.38 0.35
CA THR A 210 -9.72 16.91 0.51
C THR A 210 -9.75 15.44 0.98
N VAL A 211 -9.00 14.56 0.31
CA VAL A 211 -8.92 13.14 0.67
C VAL A 211 -8.37 12.95 2.07
N ALA A 212 -7.29 13.65 2.42
CA ALA A 212 -6.64 13.52 3.72
C ALA A 212 -7.54 14.00 4.88
N GLU A 213 -8.26 15.13 4.70
CA GLU A 213 -9.23 15.61 5.68
C GLU A 213 -10.33 14.57 5.91
N HIS A 214 -10.80 13.93 4.84
CA HIS A 214 -11.84 12.92 4.94
C HIS A 214 -11.38 11.62 5.59
N LEU A 215 -10.18 11.14 5.26
CA LEU A 215 -9.58 10.01 5.97
C LEU A 215 -9.40 10.30 7.45
N TRP A 216 -9.00 11.52 7.81
CA TRP A 216 -8.85 11.90 9.22
C TRP A 216 -10.19 11.81 9.97
N THR A 217 -11.25 12.41 9.43
CA THR A 217 -12.61 12.32 10.03
C THR A 217 -13.04 10.87 10.18
N LEU A 218 -12.87 10.07 9.13
CA LEU A 218 -13.24 8.66 9.12
C LEU A 218 -12.49 7.84 10.18
N MET A 219 -11.19 8.08 10.35
CA MET A 219 -10.35 7.31 11.27
C MET A 219 -10.51 7.78 12.72
N VAL A 220 -10.56 9.08 12.95
CA VAL A 220 -10.56 9.67 14.30
C VAL A 220 -11.96 9.74 14.87
N GLU A 221 -12.93 10.24 14.10
CA GLU A 221 -14.29 10.49 14.58
C GLU A 221 -15.18 9.26 14.43
N GLU A 222 -15.12 8.57 13.29
CA GLU A 222 -16.03 7.45 13.01
C GLU A 222 -15.50 6.09 13.49
N ALA A 223 -14.19 5.86 13.41
CA ALA A 223 -13.57 4.57 13.74
C ALA A 223 -12.90 4.52 15.12
N ASP A 224 -12.95 5.61 15.89
CA ASP A 224 -12.37 5.71 17.23
C ASP A 224 -10.90 5.29 17.31
N LEU A 225 -10.05 5.89 16.47
CA LEU A 225 -8.61 5.62 16.46
C LEU A 225 -7.98 5.72 17.86
N LEU A 226 -8.39 6.69 18.67
CA LEU A 226 -7.84 6.87 20.03
C LEU A 226 -8.21 5.70 20.95
N GLY A 227 -9.45 5.21 20.89
CA GLY A 227 -9.87 4.00 21.59
C GLY A 227 -9.08 2.77 21.14
N GLN A 228 -8.89 2.59 19.83
CA GLN A 228 -8.11 1.45 19.32
C GLN A 228 -6.63 1.51 19.69
N LEU A 229 -6.00 2.71 19.71
CA LEU A 229 -4.65 2.89 20.22
C LEU A 229 -4.53 2.51 21.70
N LYS A 230 -5.55 2.87 22.50
CA LYS A 230 -5.60 2.46 23.91
C LYS A 230 -5.71 0.94 24.04
N ILE A 231 -6.51 0.28 23.21
CA ILE A 231 -6.60 -1.19 23.17
C ILE A 231 -5.23 -1.78 22.83
N ILE A 232 -4.58 -1.33 21.75
CA ILE A 232 -3.24 -1.84 21.38
C ILE A 232 -2.25 -1.68 22.54
N LYS A 233 -2.21 -0.51 23.19
CA LYS A 233 -1.40 -0.30 24.39
C LYS A 233 -1.76 -1.26 25.53
N ASP A 234 -3.04 -1.43 25.82
CA ASP A 234 -3.51 -2.22 26.95
C ASP A 234 -3.14 -3.71 26.80
N PHE A 235 -3.05 -4.23 25.58
CA PHE A 235 -2.77 -5.65 25.30
C PHE A 235 -1.34 -5.94 24.83
N TYR A 236 -0.80 -5.22 23.85
CA TYR A 236 0.58 -5.44 23.39
C TYR A 236 1.62 -4.94 24.41
N LEU A 237 1.33 -3.82 25.08
CA LEU A 237 2.22 -3.23 26.08
C LEU A 237 1.82 -3.57 27.52
N LEU A 238 0.96 -4.58 27.69
CA LEU A 238 0.51 -5.09 28.99
C LEU A 238 -0.04 -4.00 29.94
N GLY A 239 -0.71 -2.98 29.38
CA GLY A 239 -1.30 -1.89 30.17
C GLY A 239 -2.34 -2.36 31.19
N ARG A 240 -2.99 -3.51 30.93
CA ARG A 240 -3.89 -4.21 31.87
C ARG A 240 -3.15 -5.28 32.66
N GLY A 241 -2.22 -4.86 33.51
CA GLY A 241 -1.38 -5.76 34.30
C GLY A 241 -2.19 -6.75 35.17
N GLU A 242 -3.34 -6.32 35.69
CA GLU A 242 -4.26 -7.16 36.47
C GLU A 242 -4.81 -8.34 35.67
N LEU A 243 -5.16 -8.10 34.39
CA LEU A 243 -5.64 -9.13 33.47
C LEU A 243 -4.52 -10.13 33.19
N PHE A 244 -3.35 -9.63 32.80
CA PHE A 244 -2.23 -10.48 32.42
C PHE A 244 -1.68 -11.26 33.62
N GLN A 245 -1.72 -10.71 34.83
CA GLN A 245 -1.34 -11.45 36.03
C GLN A 245 -2.25 -12.66 36.26
N VAL A 246 -3.58 -12.46 36.17
CA VAL A 246 -4.56 -13.56 36.30
C VAL A 246 -4.40 -14.57 35.16
N PHE A 247 -4.17 -14.10 33.93
CA PHE A 247 -3.92 -14.97 32.79
C PHE A 247 -2.65 -15.81 32.96
N ILE A 248 -1.55 -15.22 33.40
CA ILE A 248 -0.29 -15.93 33.63
C ILE A 248 -0.50 -17.03 34.67
N ASP A 249 -1.21 -16.75 35.77
CA ASP A 249 -1.50 -17.75 36.80
C ASP A 249 -2.31 -18.94 36.24
N HIS A 250 -3.29 -18.68 35.37
CA HIS A 250 -4.10 -19.72 34.74
C HIS A 250 -3.35 -20.51 33.65
N ALA A 251 -2.54 -19.83 32.84
CA ALA A 251 -1.85 -20.41 31.68
C ALA A 251 -0.51 -21.07 32.03
N GLN A 252 0.04 -20.83 33.23
CA GLN A 252 1.39 -21.25 33.63
C GLN A 252 1.63 -22.76 33.47
N LEU A 253 0.65 -23.60 33.79
CA LEU A 253 0.81 -25.06 33.71
C LEU A 253 0.82 -25.56 32.26
N MET A 254 0.06 -24.92 31.36
CA MET A 254 -0.06 -25.33 29.96
C MET A 254 1.04 -24.74 29.06
N LEU A 255 1.53 -23.54 29.38
CA LEU A 255 2.57 -22.85 28.58
C LEU A 255 4.00 -23.17 29.01
N LYS A 256 4.21 -23.82 30.18
CA LYS A 256 5.53 -24.31 30.59
C LYS A 256 6.03 -25.49 29.76
N THR A 257 5.13 -26.28 29.20
CA THR A 257 5.46 -27.42 28.33
C THR A 257 5.50 -26.99 26.87
N PRO A 258 6.19 -27.74 25.99
CA PRO A 258 6.11 -27.51 24.54
C PRO A 258 4.65 -27.53 24.05
N PRO A 259 4.29 -26.65 23.09
CA PRO A 259 2.92 -26.55 22.60
C PRO A 259 2.47 -27.82 21.87
N THR A 260 1.17 -28.06 21.91
CA THR A 260 0.47 -29.14 21.21
C THR A 260 -0.62 -28.55 20.31
N ALA A 261 -1.24 -29.36 19.46
CA ALA A 261 -2.30 -28.92 18.55
C ALA A 261 -3.53 -28.28 19.25
N VAL A 262 -3.73 -28.52 20.55
CA VAL A 262 -4.84 -27.94 21.32
C VAL A 262 -4.44 -26.72 22.15
N THR A 263 -3.13 -26.45 22.29
CA THR A 263 -2.62 -25.42 23.19
C THR A 263 -3.13 -24.03 22.85
N GLU A 264 -3.25 -23.68 21.56
CA GLU A 264 -3.81 -22.39 21.15
C GLU A 264 -5.25 -22.20 21.61
N HIS A 265 -6.10 -23.22 21.47
CA HIS A 265 -7.49 -23.17 21.91
C HIS A 265 -7.58 -23.02 23.43
N ASP A 266 -6.84 -23.85 24.17
CA ASP A 266 -6.87 -23.84 25.64
C ASP A 266 -6.39 -22.50 26.22
N VAL A 267 -5.36 -21.89 25.60
CA VAL A 267 -4.82 -20.59 25.98
C VAL A 267 -5.85 -19.47 25.76
N ASN A 268 -6.56 -19.47 24.63
CA ASN A 268 -7.60 -18.48 24.39
C ASN A 268 -8.78 -18.64 25.36
N VAL A 269 -9.17 -19.87 25.73
CA VAL A 269 -10.18 -20.11 26.77
C VAL A 269 -9.70 -19.58 28.12
N ALA A 270 -8.45 -19.83 28.50
CA ALA A 270 -7.86 -19.31 29.73
C ALA A 270 -7.81 -17.77 29.74
N PHE A 271 -7.53 -17.15 28.61
CA PHE A 271 -7.53 -15.70 28.46
C PHE A 271 -8.92 -15.09 28.64
N GLN A 272 -9.95 -15.67 28.00
CA GLN A 272 -11.35 -15.26 28.19
C GLN A 272 -11.79 -15.40 29.66
N GLN A 273 -11.48 -16.52 30.31
CA GLN A 273 -11.79 -16.70 31.74
C GLN A 273 -11.09 -15.66 32.62
N SER A 274 -9.87 -15.28 32.27
CA SER A 274 -9.11 -14.25 33.00
C SER A 274 -9.75 -12.87 32.84
N ALA A 275 -10.18 -12.53 31.62
CA ALA A 275 -10.94 -11.31 31.33
C ALA A 275 -12.25 -11.23 32.12
N HIS A 276 -13.00 -12.32 32.19
CA HIS A 276 -14.24 -12.38 32.98
C HIS A 276 -13.97 -12.21 34.47
N LYS A 277 -12.88 -12.77 34.99
CA LYS A 277 -12.52 -12.68 36.42
C LYS A 277 -12.13 -11.28 36.86
N VAL A 278 -11.53 -10.49 35.97
CA VAL A 278 -11.20 -9.07 36.24
C VAL A 278 -12.33 -8.12 35.88
N LEU A 279 -13.51 -8.63 35.51
CA LEU A 279 -14.68 -7.84 35.11
C LEU A 279 -14.34 -6.89 33.96
N LEU A 280 -13.72 -7.41 32.89
CA LEU A 280 -13.51 -6.64 31.67
C LEU A 280 -14.86 -6.33 31.02
N ASP A 281 -15.34 -5.10 31.19
CA ASP A 281 -16.71 -4.65 30.83
C ASP A 281 -17.00 -4.56 29.32
N ASP A 282 -16.09 -4.95 28.43
CA ASP A 282 -16.23 -4.78 26.98
C ASP A 282 -16.30 -6.14 26.26
N ASP A 283 -17.51 -6.68 26.15
CA ASP A 283 -17.80 -7.94 25.46
C ASP A 283 -17.46 -7.89 23.96
N ASN A 284 -17.35 -6.71 23.35
CA ASN A 284 -17.04 -6.55 21.93
C ASN A 284 -15.54 -6.55 21.64
N LEU A 285 -14.70 -6.40 22.68
CA LEU A 285 -13.26 -6.31 22.57
C LEU A 285 -12.59 -7.68 22.42
N LEU A 286 -13.02 -8.67 23.21
CA LEU A 286 -12.41 -10.01 23.21
C LEU A 286 -12.43 -10.70 21.83
N PRO A 287 -13.49 -10.61 21.01
CA PRO A 287 -13.47 -11.17 19.66
C PRO A 287 -12.46 -10.53 18.70
N LEU A 288 -11.91 -9.35 19.03
CA LEU A 288 -10.88 -8.68 18.25
C LEU A 288 -9.47 -9.14 18.61
N LEU A 289 -9.29 -9.87 19.71
CA LEU A 289 -8.00 -10.31 20.23
C LEU A 289 -7.92 -11.83 20.15
N HIS A 290 -6.85 -12.34 19.55
CA HIS A 290 -6.62 -13.78 19.42
C HIS A 290 -5.19 -14.10 19.81
N LEU A 291 -5.00 -14.99 20.78
CA LEU A 291 -3.67 -15.48 21.14
C LEU A 291 -3.27 -16.59 20.17
N THR A 292 -2.07 -16.50 19.60
CA THR A 292 -1.54 -17.52 18.68
C THR A 292 -0.45 -18.34 19.33
N ILE A 293 -0.26 -19.56 18.85
CA ILE A 293 0.84 -20.42 19.25
C ILE A 293 1.59 -20.89 18.00
N ASP A 294 2.87 -20.53 17.87
CA ASP A 294 3.72 -21.08 16.81
C ASP A 294 3.98 -22.58 17.09
N TYR A 295 3.20 -23.44 16.44
CA TYR A 295 3.30 -24.89 16.54
C TYR A 295 3.68 -25.48 15.18
N GLN A 296 4.92 -25.95 15.05
CA GLN A 296 5.31 -26.77 13.91
C GLN A 296 4.82 -28.20 14.07
N SER A 297 3.66 -28.51 13.49
CA SER A 297 3.24 -29.89 13.31
C SER A 297 4.18 -30.59 12.34
N LYS A 298 4.96 -31.57 12.82
CA LYS A 298 5.61 -32.54 11.93
C LYS A 298 4.56 -33.46 11.29
N GLU A 299 3.81 -32.95 10.31
CA GLU A 299 3.09 -33.78 9.35
C GLU A 299 3.51 -33.43 7.92
N THR A 300 4.74 -33.81 7.56
CA THR A 300 5.06 -34.12 6.17
C THR A 300 4.26 -35.35 5.77
N LYS A 301 3.05 -35.17 5.22
CA LYS A 301 2.45 -36.21 4.38
C LYS A 301 3.33 -36.34 3.15
N GLY A 302 4.21 -37.34 3.17
CA GLY A 302 5.03 -37.73 2.05
C GLY A 302 4.16 -38.11 0.86
N THR A 303 4.07 -37.21 -0.11
CA THR A 303 3.79 -37.58 -1.50
C THR A 303 5.13 -37.74 -2.19
N ASN A 304 5.48 -38.99 -2.45
CA ASN A 304 6.57 -39.39 -3.35
C ASN A 304 6.53 -38.56 -4.63
N ARG A 305 7.51 -37.68 -4.82
CA ARG A 305 8.01 -37.29 -6.14
C ARG A 305 9.53 -37.26 -6.08
N GLU A 306 10.11 -38.34 -6.58
CA GLU A 306 11.46 -38.32 -7.13
C GLU A 306 11.54 -37.19 -8.15
N ASN A 307 12.39 -36.19 -7.90
CA ASN A 307 13.31 -35.61 -8.89
C ASN A 307 14.03 -34.37 -8.32
N VAL A 308 15.32 -34.56 -8.03
CA VAL A 308 16.48 -33.66 -8.20
C VAL A 308 16.27 -32.15 -8.00
N THR A 309 16.66 -31.65 -6.82
CA THR A 309 17.58 -30.49 -6.60
C THR A 309 17.76 -30.29 -5.09
N PRO A 310 18.97 -29.93 -4.57
CA PRO A 310 19.14 -29.72 -3.14
C PRO A 310 18.49 -28.38 -2.73
N PRO A 311 17.61 -28.34 -1.72
CA PRO A 311 17.10 -27.07 -1.21
C PRO A 311 18.21 -26.38 -0.43
N ARG A 312 18.43 -25.10 -0.76
CA ARG A 312 19.21 -24.15 0.06
C ARG A 312 18.66 -24.15 1.48
N ASP A 313 19.58 -24.11 2.44
CA ASP A 313 19.36 -24.18 3.88
C ASP A 313 18.16 -23.34 4.36
N VAL A 314 17.01 -24.00 4.52
CA VAL A 314 15.97 -23.52 5.42
C VAL A 314 16.45 -23.93 6.80
N SER A 315 17.08 -23.00 7.51
CA SER A 315 17.48 -23.22 8.91
C SER A 315 16.25 -23.74 9.66
N PRO A 316 16.30 -24.91 10.31
CA PRO A 316 15.16 -25.40 11.06
C PRO A 316 14.93 -24.40 12.19
N ARG A 317 13.84 -23.61 12.13
CA ARG A 317 13.39 -22.86 13.31
C ARG A 317 13.20 -23.90 14.41
N ASP A 318 14.02 -23.83 15.45
CA ASP A 318 14.00 -24.77 16.55
C ASP A 318 12.58 -24.82 17.15
N VAL A 319 12.09 -26.02 17.44
CA VAL A 319 10.78 -26.17 18.11
C VAL A 319 10.82 -25.34 19.39
N PRO A 320 9.87 -24.41 19.60
CA PRO A 320 9.93 -23.50 20.73
C PRO A 320 10.05 -24.29 22.04
N PRO A 321 10.98 -23.92 22.93
CA PRO A 321 11.31 -24.70 24.13
C PRO A 321 10.15 -24.80 25.12
N SER A 322 9.16 -23.90 25.02
CA SER A 322 7.95 -23.85 25.82
C SER A 322 6.83 -23.14 25.07
N GLY A 323 5.58 -23.35 25.48
CA GLY A 323 4.45 -22.58 24.97
C GLY A 323 4.62 -21.08 25.20
N TRP A 324 5.28 -20.65 26.27
CA TRP A 324 5.61 -19.24 26.50
C TRP A 324 6.47 -18.62 25.40
N ALA A 325 7.42 -19.38 24.85
CA ALA A 325 8.26 -18.91 23.75
C ALA A 325 7.52 -18.90 22.40
N ALA A 326 6.39 -19.59 22.31
CA ALA A 326 5.58 -19.72 21.10
C ALA A 326 4.35 -18.79 21.10
N LEU A 327 4.09 -18.08 22.21
CA LEU A 327 2.88 -17.28 22.40
C LEU A 327 2.97 -15.95 21.65
N GLY A 328 2.00 -15.72 20.76
CA GLY A 328 1.78 -14.45 20.08
C GLY A 328 0.41 -13.86 20.41
N LEU A 329 0.19 -12.62 19.99
CA LEU A 329 -1.09 -11.93 20.05
C LEU A 329 -1.38 -11.34 18.67
N ILE A 330 -2.60 -11.57 18.18
CA ILE A 330 -3.13 -10.95 16.97
C ILE A 330 -4.30 -10.06 17.36
N TYR A 331 -4.27 -8.83 16.84
CA TYR A 331 -5.37 -7.89 16.95
C TYR A 331 -6.04 -7.71 15.60
N LYS A 332 -7.34 -8.01 15.52
CA LYS A 332 -8.15 -7.94 14.30
C LYS A 332 -8.59 -6.50 14.03
N VAL A 333 -7.74 -5.75 13.34
CA VAL A 333 -8.01 -4.38 12.94
C VAL A 333 -9.26 -4.30 12.04
N GLN A 334 -10.15 -3.36 12.36
CA GLN A 334 -11.31 -3.07 11.53
C GLN A 334 -10.99 -1.95 10.53
N TRP A 335 -11.66 -1.97 9.38
CA TRP A 335 -11.62 -0.83 8.46
C TRP A 335 -12.11 0.44 9.17
N PRO A 336 -11.50 1.62 8.92
CA PRO A 336 -10.40 1.91 7.99
C PRO A 336 -9.00 1.79 8.59
N LEU A 337 -8.88 1.36 9.84
CA LEU A 337 -7.66 1.55 10.63
C LEU A 337 -6.47 0.69 10.20
N HIS A 338 -6.68 -0.30 9.32
CA HIS A 338 -5.60 -1.11 8.73
C HIS A 338 -4.66 -0.30 7.83
N ILE A 339 -5.05 0.92 7.43
CA ILE A 339 -4.13 1.86 6.79
C ILE A 339 -2.95 2.17 7.72
N LEU A 340 -3.22 2.36 9.03
CA LEU A 340 -2.20 2.63 10.04
C LEU A 340 -1.67 1.35 10.67
N PHE A 341 -2.55 0.45 11.08
CA PHE A 341 -2.21 -0.81 11.73
C PHE A 341 -2.03 -1.90 10.68
N THR A 342 -0.95 -1.75 9.93
CA THR A 342 -0.54 -2.72 8.93
C THR A 342 -0.02 -4.00 9.61
N PRO A 343 -0.01 -5.17 8.95
CA PRO A 343 0.57 -6.40 9.51
C PRO A 343 1.99 -6.17 10.08
N ALA A 344 2.85 -5.52 9.30
CA ALA A 344 4.22 -5.14 9.70
C ALA A 344 4.30 -4.19 10.90
N VAL A 345 3.23 -3.45 11.22
CA VAL A 345 3.17 -2.59 12.42
C VAL A 345 2.79 -3.41 13.65
N LEU A 346 1.90 -4.39 13.48
CA LEU A 346 1.41 -5.23 14.58
C LEU A 346 2.38 -6.35 14.96
N GLU A 347 3.31 -6.71 14.06
CA GLU A 347 4.38 -7.66 14.35
C GLU A 347 5.52 -7.06 15.19
N LYS A 348 5.67 -5.73 15.19
CA LYS A 348 6.63 -5.00 16.02
C LYS A 348 6.14 -4.82 17.45
#